data_AF-A0A177L9I0-F1
#
_entry.id   AF-A0A177L9I0-F1
#
_cell.length_a   1.000
_cell.length_b   1.000
_cell.length_c   1.000
_cell.angle_alpha   90.00
_cell.angle_beta   90.00
_cell.angle_gamma   90.00
#
_symmetry.space_group_name_H-M   'P 1'
#
loop_
_entity.id
_entity.type
_entity.pdbx_description
1 polymer ?
#
loop_
_entity_poly.entity_id
_entity_poly.type
_entity_poly.pdbx_seq_one_letter_code
_entity_poly.pdbx_strand_id
1 'polypeptide(L)'
;MTVAEFFGGVEYSVTQFAVQLTKETEEKIAKRELFYKDQITRYIDHRATLFIQSLPLTLAVSAVMKKEIKTHVLFKLKPVMNRHIVFHVVN
;
A
#
# COMPACT_ATOMS: atom_id res chain seq x y z
N MET A 1 -22.89 9.87 -12.92
CA MET A 1 -21.58 10.20 -12.37
C MET A 1 -21.16 9.09 -11.43
N THR A 2 -20.29 8.20 -11.91
CA THR A 2 -19.69 7.13 -11.10
C THR A 2 -18.47 7.66 -10.35
N VAL A 3 -18.03 6.94 -9.32
CA VAL A 3 -16.81 7.32 -8.57
C VAL A 3 -15.59 7.36 -9.50
N ALA A 4 -15.51 6.48 -10.50
CA ALA A 4 -14.42 6.48 -11.48
C ALA A 4 -14.43 7.74 -12.37
N GLU A 5 -15.63 8.19 -12.79
CA GLU A 5 -15.79 9.43 -13.57
C GLU A 5 -15.44 10.68 -12.77
N PHE A 6 -15.58 10.66 -11.44
CA PHE A 6 -15.26 11.78 -10.56
C PHE A 6 -13.75 11.93 -10.29
N PHE A 7 -13.03 10.82 -10.10
CA PHE A 7 -11.62 10.84 -9.70
C PHE A 7 -10.64 10.99 -10.87
N GLY A 8 -11.02 10.60 -12.08
CA GLY A 8 -10.06 10.28 -13.14
C GLY A 8 -9.65 8.81 -13.07
N GLY A 9 -9.43 8.18 -14.23
CA GLY A 9 -9.24 6.72 -14.31
C GLY A 9 -7.98 6.23 -13.60
N VAL A 10 -6.92 7.05 -13.55
CA VAL A 10 -5.65 6.70 -12.89
C VAL A 10 -5.79 6.82 -11.38
N GLU A 11 -6.32 7.93 -10.88
CA GLU A 11 -6.51 8.23 -9.47
C GLU A 11 -7.45 7.23 -8.81
N TYR A 12 -8.51 6.85 -9.52
CA TYR A 12 -9.40 5.77 -9.09
C TYR A 12 -8.65 4.44 -8.99
N SER A 13 -7.84 4.10 -10.00
CA SER A 13 -7.06 2.85 -10.02
C SER A 13 -6.03 2.79 -8.90
N VAL A 14 -5.34 3.91 -8.63
CA VAL A 14 -4.40 4.06 -7.51
C VAL A 14 -5.11 3.84 -6.17
N THR A 15 -6.29 4.43 -6.00
CA THR A 15 -7.10 4.29 -4.78
C THR A 15 -7.57 2.84 -4.58
N GLN A 16 -8.10 2.21 -5.64
CA GLN A 16 -8.51 0.79 -5.59
C GLN A 16 -7.35 -0.12 -5.23
N PHE A 17 -6.19 0.10 -5.85
CA PHE A 17 -4.98 -0.65 -5.55
C PHE A 17 -4.55 -0.49 -4.08
N ALA A 18 -4.55 0.74 -3.54
CA ALA A 18 -4.20 0.97 -2.14
C ALA A 18 -5.14 0.24 -1.17
N VAL A 19 -6.45 0.22 -1.45
CA VAL A 19 -7.43 -0.53 -0.65
C VAL A 19 -7.18 -2.04 -0.73
N GLN A 20 -6.94 -2.56 -1.94
CA GLN A 20 -6.64 -3.97 -2.15
C GLN A 20 -5.35 -4.40 -1.44
N LEU A 21 -4.28 -3.64 -1.61
CA LEU A 21 -2.98 -3.91 -0.98
C LEU A 21 -3.08 -3.85 0.54
N THR A 22 -3.92 -2.98 1.09
CA THR A 22 -4.20 -2.93 2.54
C THR A 22 -4.79 -4.27 2.98
N LYS A 23 -5.90 -4.72 2.39
CA LYS A 23 -6.56 -5.99 2.76
C LYS A 23 -5.63 -7.19 2.62
N GLU A 24 -4.90 -7.27 1.50
CA GLU A 24 -3.92 -8.33 1.26
C GLU A 24 -2.84 -8.36 2.35
N THR A 25 -2.32 -7.19 2.73
CA THR A 25 -1.29 -7.10 3.78
C THR A 25 -1.85 -7.43 5.16
N GLU A 26 -3.08 -7.02 5.46
CA GLU A 26 -3.78 -7.40 6.71
C GLU A 26 -3.91 -8.92 6.83
N GLU A 27 -4.34 -9.60 5.76
CA GLU A 27 -4.44 -11.06 5.73
C GLU A 27 -3.07 -11.73 5.95
N LYS A 28 -2.01 -11.21 5.32
CA LYS A 28 -0.65 -11.72 5.50
C LYS A 28 -0.12 -11.53 6.92
N ILE A 29 -0.44 -10.41 7.58
CA ILE A 29 -0.11 -10.19 8.99
C ILE A 29 -0.88 -11.17 9.87
N ALA A 30 -2.18 -11.36 9.62
CA ALA A 30 -3.02 -12.27 10.40
C ALA A 30 -2.55 -13.73 10.30
N LYS A 31 -2.11 -14.15 9.10
CA LYS A 31 -1.52 -15.48 8.85
C LYS A 31 -0.07 -15.62 9.35
N ARG A 32 0.51 -14.56 9.92
CA ARG A 32 1.94 -14.49 10.31
C ARG A 32 2.91 -14.74 9.16
N GLU A 33 2.51 -14.42 7.93
CA GLU A 33 3.42 -14.39 6.77
C GLU A 33 4.27 -13.12 6.77
N LEU A 34 3.73 -12.02 7.31
CA LEU A 34 4.43 -10.76 7.52
C LEU A 34 4.38 -10.38 9.00
N PHE A 35 5.49 -10.60 9.71
CA PHE A 35 5.55 -10.45 11.18
C PHE A 35 6.66 -9.50 11.65
N TYR A 36 7.47 -8.94 10.74
CA TYR A 36 8.36 -7.81 11.04
C TYR A 36 7.88 -6.53 10.35
N LYS A 37 7.97 -5.40 11.03
CA LYS A 37 7.60 -4.08 10.47
C LYS A 37 8.37 -3.72 9.19
N ASP A 38 9.66 -4.07 9.14
CA ASP A 38 10.48 -3.81 7.95
C ASP A 38 10.13 -4.74 6.78
N GLN A 39 9.65 -5.96 7.06
CA GLN A 39 9.12 -6.84 6.02
C GLN A 39 7.83 -6.26 5.45
N ILE A 40 6.90 -5.83 6.32
CA ILE A 40 5.64 -5.19 5.91
C ILE A 40 5.93 -3.96 5.05
N THR A 41 6.85 -3.08 5.49
CA THR A 41 7.19 -1.85 4.76
C THR A 41 7.83 -2.16 3.40
N ARG A 42 8.75 -3.13 3.33
CA ARG A 42 9.38 -3.56 2.06
C ARG A 42 8.37 -4.21 1.11
N TYR A 43 7.47 -5.03 1.64
CA TYR A 43 6.40 -5.65 0.87
C TYR A 43 5.52 -4.60 0.18
N ILE A 44 5.05 -3.61 0.95
CA ILE A 44 4.20 -2.53 0.44
C ILE A 44 4.95 -1.69 -0.59
N ASP A 45 6.23 -1.34 -0.34
CA ASP A 45 7.02 -0.56 -1.29
C ASP A 45 7.23 -1.29 -2.61
N HIS A 46 7.52 -2.58 -2.56
CA HIS A 46 7.70 -3.41 -3.75
C HIS A 46 6.41 -3.50 -4.57
N ARG A 47 5.27 -3.80 -3.92
CA ARG A 47 3.96 -3.88 -4.58
C ARG A 47 3.53 -2.54 -5.19
N ALA A 48 3.71 -1.44 -4.46
CA ALA A 48 3.43 -0.11 -4.98
C ALA A 48 4.33 0.26 -6.17
N THR A 49 5.60 -0.15 -6.15
CA THR A 49 6.52 0.08 -7.26
C THR A 49 6.08 -0.64 -8.53
N LEU A 50 5.77 -1.94 -8.43
CA LEU A 50 5.32 -2.74 -9.57
C LEU A 50 4.02 -2.18 -10.18
N PHE A 51 3.07 -1.79 -9.33
CA PHE A 51 1.81 -1.20 -9.79
C PHE A 51 2.05 0.14 -10.52
N ILE A 52 2.80 1.07 -9.92
CA ILE A 52 3.03 2.38 -10.53
C ILE A 52 3.83 2.27 -11.85
N GLN A 53 4.77 1.32 -11.94
CA GLN A 53 5.51 1.06 -13.19
C GLN A 53 4.62 0.52 -14.32
N SER A 54 3.46 -0.05 -13.99
CA SER A 54 2.48 -0.50 -15.00
C SER A 54 1.62 0.62 -15.58
N LEU A 55 1.64 1.82 -14.98
CA LEU A 55 0.82 2.95 -15.41
C LEU A 55 1.62 3.90 -16.33
N PRO A 56 1.00 4.47 -17.38
CA PRO A 56 1.65 5.40 -18.29
C PRO A 56 1.75 6.82 -17.68
N LEU A 57 2.50 6.95 -16.59
CA LEU A 57 2.65 8.19 -15.83
C LEU A 57 4.05 8.79 -16.02
N THR A 58 4.14 10.12 -15.88
CA THR A 58 5.44 10.78 -15.81
C THR A 58 6.16 10.41 -14.52
N LEU A 59 7.49 10.49 -14.50
CA LEU A 59 8.29 10.18 -13.32
C LEU A 59 7.83 10.91 -12.05
N ALA A 60 7.48 12.20 -12.19
CA ALA A 60 7.02 13.01 -11.07
C ALA A 60 5.68 12.51 -10.52
N VAL A 61 4.71 12.21 -11.40
CA VAL A 61 3.39 11.70 -11.00
C VAL A 61 3.53 10.29 -10.41
N SER A 62 4.36 9.43 -10.99
CA SER A 62 4.68 8.11 -10.44
C SER A 62 5.23 8.20 -9.01
N ALA A 63 6.14 9.14 -8.75
CA ALA A 63 6.72 9.32 -7.42
C ALA A 63 5.68 9.77 -6.39
N VAL A 64 4.80 10.70 -6.76
CA VAL A 64 3.70 11.17 -5.91
C VAL A 64 2.72 10.03 -5.63
N MET A 65 2.24 9.35 -6.66
CA MET A 65 1.26 8.26 -6.52
C MET A 65 1.82 7.09 -5.71
N LYS A 66 3.09 6.71 -5.91
CA LYS A 66 3.77 5.70 -5.08
C LYS A 66 3.78 6.10 -3.60
N LYS A 67 4.11 7.37 -3.31
CA LYS A 67 4.14 7.90 -1.95
C LYS A 67 2.75 7.90 -1.31
N GLU A 68 1.72 8.24 -2.06
CA GLU A 68 0.33 8.23 -1.59
C GLU A 68 -0.15 6.82 -1.24
N ILE A 69 0.08 5.84 -2.12
CA ILE A 69 -0.24 4.42 -1.84
C ILE A 69 0.42 3.98 -0.54
N LYS A 70 1.74 4.19 -0.40
CA LYS A 70 2.48 3.77 0.78
C LYS A 70 1.96 4.42 2.05
N THR A 71 1.73 5.73 2.01
CA THR A 71 1.22 6.50 3.15
C THR A 71 -0.15 5.99 3.58
N HIS A 72 -1.05 5.80 2.61
CA HIS A 72 -2.39 5.29 2.86
C HIS A 72 -2.37 3.90 3.51
N VAL A 73 -1.68 2.95 2.87
CA VAL A 73 -1.63 1.55 3.32
C VAL A 73 -1.00 1.45 4.71
N LEU A 74 0.16 2.09 4.94
CA LEU A 74 0.83 2.05 6.24
C LEU A 74 -0.02 2.70 7.33
N PHE A 75 -0.73 3.80 7.03
CA PHE A 75 -1.63 4.44 7.97
C PHE A 75 -2.77 3.49 8.39
N LYS A 76 -3.39 2.80 7.42
CA LYS A 76 -4.48 1.85 7.69
C LYS A 76 -4.01 0.60 8.43
N LEU A 77 -2.78 0.14 8.19
CA LEU A 77 -2.22 -1.03 8.85
C LEU A 77 -1.75 -0.79 10.28
N LYS A 78 -1.55 0.46 10.73
CA LYS A 78 -1.14 0.77 12.13
C LYS A 78 -1.96 0.02 13.18
N PRO A 79 -3.31 0.10 13.21
CA PRO A 79 -4.11 -0.65 14.18
C PRO A 79 -3.95 -2.17 14.06
N VAL A 80 -3.77 -2.70 12.85
CA VAL A 80 -3.59 -4.14 12.62
C VAL A 80 -2.26 -4.63 13.15
N MET A 81 -1.18 -3.87 12.91
CA MET A 81 0.15 -4.15 13.44
C MET A 81 0.20 -4.05 14.97
N ASN A 82 -0.63 -3.20 15.59
CA ASN A 82 -0.69 -3.10 17.06
C ASN A 82 -1.48 -4.25 17.69
N ARG A 83 -2.47 -4.80 16.98
CA ARG A 83 -3.27 -5.95 17.45
C ARG A 83 -2.52 -7.28 17.32
N HIS A 84 -1.64 -7.39 16.33
CA HIS A 84 -0.81 -8.58 16.12
C HIS A 84 0.58 -8.36 16.70
N ILE A 85 1.28 -9.44 17.09
CA ILE A 85 2.66 -9.33 17.58
C ILE A 85 3.56 -9.11 16.36
N VAL A 86 3.71 -7.85 15.94
CA VAL A 86 4.65 -7.44 14.89
C VAL A 86 5.96 -7.00 15.53
N PHE A 87 7.06 -7.66 15.17
CA PHE A 87 8.38 -7.36 15.69
C PHE A 87 8.99 -6.11 15.03
N HIS A 88 9.86 -5.45 15.78
CA HIS A 88 10.64 -4.30 15.32
C HIS A 88 12.13 -4.61 15.51
N VAL A 89 12.94 -4.30 14.49
CA VAL A 89 14.39 -4.37 14.63
C VAL A 89 14.82 -3.21 15.53
N VAL A 90 15.52 -3.53 16.62
CA VAL A 90 16.17 -2.52 17.46
C VAL A 90 17.55 -2.29 16.85
N ASN A 91 17.75 -1.12 16.25
CA ASN A 91 19.07 -0.65 15.81
C ASN A 91 19.66 0.27 16.87
#